data_AF-A0AA43KE44-F1
#
_entry.id   AF-A0AA43KE44-F1
#
_cell.length_a   1.000
_cell.length_b   1.000
_cell.length_c   1.000
_cell.angle_alpha   90.00
_cell.angle_beta   90.00
_cell.angle_gamma   90.00
#
_symmetry.space_group_name_H-M   'P 1'
#
loop_
_entity.id
_entity.type
_entity.pdbx_description
1 polymer ?
#
loop_
_entity_poly.entity_id
_entity_poly.type
_entity_poly.pdbx_seq_one_letter_code
_entity_poly.pdbx_strand_id
1 'polypeptide(L)'
;MTLKKTDTSADIQAWLVANLAELIGVETDEIDISENLETYGLNSAQAMTLVSKLEKMLGFQPSPVLLWHYPNIKSLSQRLAEELQDSQVNSLVLNLAAEVVLDSAINPDNAVSVFEGEPKDIFLTGGTGFLGAFIIRELLQETDADIYCLVRAANAEEGKSKLQHNLTTYALWDDKFNSRIIPVVGDLAQPLLGIPSQEFHILAGNIDTIYHSAALLNYVYPYSALKTANVLGTQEVLRLACQTKVKPVHYVSSVAVFESTAYAGHLVEEQDEFNHWEGIYLGYSQTKWVAEKLVKVARDRGLPVTIYRPPLISGDSKTGICNTHDFINLMTKGCLQMGSFPDVDYMLDMSPVDYVSKAIVYLSRQKESIGKAFHLQHPQPISLKDLVEWVRSFGYPVKMISYEEWQAELINNVSSVDNPLYTLRPFLLERWSDEQLTIPDLYLQARRPIISCQETLKALAGSSIVCPPIDSQLLMTYTSYLIQSGFLTLA
;
A
#
# COMPACT_ATOMS: atom_id res chain seq x y z
N MET A 1 -5.62 -11.78 38.32
CA MET A 1 -7.02 -12.00 37.93
C MET A 1 -7.00 -12.86 36.69
N THR A 2 -7.59 -14.05 36.76
CA THR A 2 -7.60 -15.05 35.69
C THR A 2 -8.66 -14.70 34.64
N LEU A 3 -8.29 -14.85 33.36
CA LEU A 3 -9.08 -14.70 32.12
C LEU A 3 -10.59 -14.45 32.29
N LYS A 4 -11.05 -13.27 31.85
CA LYS A 4 -12.44 -13.08 31.41
C LYS A 4 -12.49 -13.02 29.89
N LYS A 5 -13.56 -13.61 29.35
CA LYS A 5 -13.70 -14.14 28.00
C LYS A 5 -14.14 -13.09 26.96
N THR A 6 -13.95 -11.80 27.24
CA THR A 6 -14.49 -10.66 26.45
C THR A 6 -13.81 -9.35 26.88
N ASP A 7 -12.49 -9.24 26.79
CA ASP A 7 -11.85 -7.94 27.01
C ASP A 7 -12.11 -7.08 25.76
N THR A 8 -13.01 -6.11 25.91
CA THR A 8 -13.26 -5.07 24.90
C THR A 8 -12.11 -4.06 24.89
N SER A 9 -12.00 -3.24 23.84
CA SER A 9 -11.04 -2.12 23.82
C SER A 9 -11.15 -1.25 25.09
N ALA A 10 -12.36 -1.10 25.65
CA ALA A 10 -12.56 -0.38 26.91
C ALA A 10 -11.94 -1.09 28.13
N ASP A 11 -11.96 -2.42 28.16
CA ASP A 11 -11.36 -3.22 29.25
C ASP A 11 -9.83 -3.16 29.19
N ILE A 12 -9.25 -3.28 27.99
CA ILE A 12 -7.81 -3.13 27.77
C ILE A 12 -7.37 -1.70 28.10
N GLN A 13 -8.15 -0.70 27.71
CA GLN A 13 -7.89 0.70 28.04
C GLN A 13 -7.87 0.91 29.56
N ALA A 14 -8.90 0.46 30.28
CA ALA A 14 -8.96 0.59 31.74
C ALA A 14 -7.79 -0.12 32.42
N TRP A 15 -7.39 -1.29 31.91
CA TRP A 15 -6.24 -2.03 32.42
C TRP A 15 -4.91 -1.30 32.19
N LEU A 16 -4.72 -0.72 31.00
CA LEU A 16 -3.53 0.04 30.65
C LEU A 16 -3.38 1.29 31.51
N VAL A 17 -4.47 2.04 31.73
CA VAL A 17 -4.50 3.19 32.65
C VAL A 17 -4.06 2.77 34.05
N ALA A 18 -4.64 1.69 34.59
CA ALA A 18 -4.33 1.21 35.94
C ALA A 18 -2.87 0.76 36.09
N ASN A 19 -2.34 0.01 35.11
CA ASN A 19 -0.97 -0.50 35.19
C ASN A 19 0.08 0.57 34.90
N LEU A 20 -0.24 1.54 34.05
CA LEU A 20 0.63 2.68 33.81
C LEU A 20 0.73 3.56 35.05
N ALA A 21 -0.41 3.91 35.67
CA ALA A 21 -0.48 4.67 36.91
C ALA A 21 0.34 4.02 38.04
N GLU A 22 0.22 2.69 38.20
CA GLU A 22 1.03 1.91 39.15
C GLU A 22 2.54 1.96 38.83
N LEU A 23 2.91 1.85 37.55
CA LEU A 23 4.32 1.81 37.10
C LEU A 23 5.06 3.13 37.30
N ILE A 24 4.35 4.26 37.20
CA ILE A 24 4.93 5.60 37.33
C ILE A 24 4.61 6.28 38.67
N GLY A 25 3.75 5.68 39.50
CA GLY A 25 3.45 6.13 40.86
C GLY A 25 2.49 7.32 40.94
N VAL A 26 1.49 7.38 40.05
CA VAL A 26 0.44 8.43 40.03
C VAL A 26 -0.95 7.81 40.18
N GLU A 27 -1.96 8.64 40.42
CA GLU A 27 -3.36 8.21 40.45
C GLU A 27 -3.92 8.00 39.03
N THR A 28 -4.92 7.13 38.87
CA THR A 28 -5.44 6.76 37.54
C THR A 28 -6.14 7.89 36.78
N ASP A 29 -6.63 8.90 37.48
CA ASP A 29 -7.28 10.09 36.90
C ASP A 29 -6.27 11.12 36.36
N GLU A 30 -4.98 10.98 36.69
CA GLU A 30 -3.89 11.78 36.14
C GLU A 30 -3.40 11.27 34.78
N ILE A 31 -3.87 10.11 34.32
CA ILE A 31 -3.50 9.52 33.03
C ILE A 31 -4.50 9.94 31.94
N ASP A 32 -4.05 10.73 30.99
CA ASP A 32 -4.81 11.04 29.77
C ASP A 32 -4.60 9.93 28.72
N ILE A 33 -5.70 9.26 28.37
CA ILE A 33 -5.71 8.19 27.37
C ILE A 33 -5.28 8.62 25.96
N SER A 34 -5.28 9.93 25.69
CA SER A 34 -4.89 10.53 24.39
C SER A 34 -3.45 11.03 24.40
N GLU A 35 -2.83 11.14 25.57
CA GLU A 35 -1.45 11.60 25.74
C GLU A 35 -0.44 10.50 25.41
N ASN A 36 0.75 10.91 24.97
CA ASN A 36 1.80 9.97 24.62
C ASN A 36 2.35 9.28 25.88
N LEU A 37 2.47 7.96 25.83
CA LEU A 37 3.09 7.09 26.83
C LEU A 37 4.51 7.56 27.20
N GLU A 38 5.24 8.14 26.24
CA GLU A 38 6.56 8.73 26.45
C GLU A 38 6.54 9.95 27.39
N THR A 39 5.46 10.74 27.39
CA THR A 39 5.33 11.92 28.27
C THR A 39 5.32 11.53 29.74
N TYR A 40 4.93 10.31 30.06
CA TYR A 40 4.96 9.74 31.41
C TYR A 40 6.35 9.22 31.83
N GLY A 41 7.38 9.40 30.98
CA GLY A 41 8.77 9.08 31.33
C GLY A 41 9.08 7.58 31.38
N LEU A 42 8.29 6.75 30.68
CA LEU A 42 8.52 5.31 30.60
C LEU A 42 9.89 5.00 29.99
N ASN A 43 10.74 4.30 30.75
CA ASN A 43 11.97 3.73 30.21
C ASN A 43 11.74 2.32 29.64
N SER A 44 12.73 1.80 28.90
CA SER A 44 12.63 0.48 28.24
C SER A 44 12.33 -0.67 29.20
N ALA A 45 12.81 -0.62 30.45
CA ALA A 45 12.53 -1.67 31.44
C ALA A 45 11.08 -1.62 31.93
N GLN A 46 10.52 -0.43 32.13
CA GLN A 46 9.12 -0.23 32.49
C GLN A 46 8.18 -0.62 31.34
N ALA A 47 8.53 -0.25 30.10
CA ALA A 47 7.78 -0.62 28.92
C ALA A 47 7.76 -2.15 28.72
N MET A 48 8.90 -2.83 28.88
CA MET A 48 8.94 -4.30 28.84
C MET A 48 8.15 -4.96 29.98
N THR A 49 8.12 -4.33 31.16
CA THR A 49 7.28 -4.78 32.28
C THR A 49 5.80 -4.68 31.92
N LEU A 50 5.39 -3.58 31.29
CA LEU A 50 4.02 -3.37 30.82
C LEU A 50 3.63 -4.41 29.75
N VAL A 51 4.51 -4.67 28.77
CA VAL A 51 4.30 -5.73 27.75
C VAL A 51 4.16 -7.11 28.37
N SER A 52 5.04 -7.48 29.32
CA SER A 52 4.95 -8.79 29.99
C SER A 52 3.68 -8.93 30.84
N LYS A 53 3.21 -7.84 31.44
CA LYS A 53 1.92 -7.82 32.14
C LYS A 53 0.74 -7.91 31.15
N LEU A 54 0.82 -7.25 29.99
CA LEU A 54 -0.17 -7.34 28.91
C LEU A 54 -0.27 -8.76 28.36
N GLU A 55 0.86 -9.44 28.15
CA GLU A 55 0.89 -10.84 27.71
C GLU A 55 0.08 -11.74 28.63
N LYS A 56 0.26 -11.58 29.96
CA LYS A 56 -0.51 -12.34 30.95
C LYS A 56 -2.00 -12.02 30.93
N MET A 57 -2.38 -10.79 30.59
CA MET A 57 -3.78 -10.37 30.48
C MET A 57 -4.42 -10.94 29.22
N LEU A 58 -3.76 -10.75 28.07
CA LEU A 58 -4.30 -11.02 26.75
C LEU A 58 -4.20 -12.50 26.36
N GLY A 59 -3.29 -13.26 26.99
CA GLY A 59 -3.10 -14.68 26.70
C GLY A 59 -2.33 -14.97 25.41
N PHE A 60 -1.78 -13.93 24.77
CA PHE A 60 -0.81 -14.00 23.69
C PHE A 60 0.31 -12.99 23.96
N GLN A 61 1.48 -13.18 23.35
CA GLN A 61 2.62 -12.28 23.51
C GLN A 61 2.49 -11.10 22.53
N PRO A 62 2.09 -9.89 22.97
CA PRO A 62 1.97 -8.76 22.07
C PRO A 62 3.37 -8.32 21.66
N SER A 63 3.53 -7.94 20.39
CA SER A 63 4.79 -7.41 19.90
C SER A 63 5.20 -6.20 20.77
N PRO A 64 6.40 -6.18 21.38
CA PRO A 64 6.80 -5.09 22.24
C PRO A 64 6.65 -3.75 21.53
N VAL A 65 7.00 -3.70 20.24
CA VAL A 65 6.94 -2.50 19.41
C VAL A 65 5.56 -1.81 19.38
N LEU A 66 4.46 -2.50 19.72
CA LEU A 66 3.11 -1.91 19.75
C LEU A 66 2.97 -0.67 20.64
N LEU A 67 3.65 -0.60 21.80
CA LEU A 67 3.58 0.61 22.66
C LEU A 67 4.17 1.86 21.97
N TRP A 68 5.02 1.65 20.97
CA TRP A 68 5.70 2.68 20.20
C TRP A 68 4.87 3.09 18.96
N HIS A 69 4.09 2.17 18.39
CA HIS A 69 3.19 2.47 17.24
C HIS A 69 1.87 3.10 17.64
N TYR A 70 1.41 2.79 18.83
CA TYR A 70 0.18 3.28 19.40
C TYR A 70 0.54 4.08 20.64
N PRO A 71 1.10 5.30 20.44
CA PRO A 71 1.79 6.02 21.49
C PRO A 71 0.86 6.48 22.59
N ASN A 72 -0.46 6.32 22.46
CA ASN A 72 -1.41 6.60 23.53
C ASN A 72 -2.29 5.40 23.83
N ILE A 73 -2.81 5.35 25.05
CA ILE A 73 -3.58 4.23 25.57
C ILE A 73 -4.82 3.95 24.71
N LYS A 74 -5.48 4.99 24.21
CA LYS A 74 -6.67 4.86 23.36
C LYS A 74 -6.39 4.06 22.08
N SER A 75 -5.34 4.43 21.37
CA SER A 75 -4.97 3.77 20.12
C SER A 75 -4.40 2.36 20.35
N LEU A 76 -3.66 2.18 21.46
CA LEU A 76 -3.05 0.90 21.81
C LEU A 76 -4.10 -0.13 22.24
N SER A 77 -5.07 0.30 23.06
CA SER A 77 -6.15 -0.57 23.53
C SER A 77 -7.05 -1.04 22.39
N GLN A 78 -7.30 -0.17 21.42
CA GLN A 78 -8.06 -0.51 20.22
C GLN A 78 -7.32 -1.57 19.40
N ARG A 79 -6.02 -1.37 19.14
CA ARG A 79 -5.21 -2.34 18.41
C ARG A 79 -5.14 -3.68 19.13
N LEU A 80 -4.84 -3.69 20.43
CA LEU A 80 -4.72 -4.93 21.20
C LEU A 80 -6.06 -5.67 21.27
N ALA A 81 -7.20 -4.97 21.24
CA ALA A 81 -8.52 -5.59 21.16
C ALA A 81 -8.77 -6.23 19.79
N GLU A 82 -8.36 -5.58 18.70
CA GLU A 82 -8.39 -6.14 17.34
C GLU A 82 -7.50 -7.40 17.27
N GLU A 83 -6.30 -7.34 17.84
CA GLU A 83 -5.35 -8.45 17.89
C GLU A 83 -5.81 -9.59 18.82
N LEU A 84 -6.55 -9.27 19.90
CA LEU A 84 -7.18 -10.26 20.76
C LEU A 84 -8.34 -10.97 20.06
N GLN A 85 -9.16 -10.24 19.29
CA GLN A 85 -10.18 -10.86 18.44
C GLN A 85 -9.53 -11.72 17.36
N ASP A 86 -8.48 -11.22 16.72
CA ASP A 86 -7.73 -11.96 15.72
C ASP A 86 -7.06 -13.20 16.33
N SER A 87 -6.42 -13.14 17.50
CA SER A 87 -5.79 -14.31 18.16
C SER A 87 -6.79 -15.33 18.71
N GLN A 88 -7.96 -14.90 19.17
CA GLN A 88 -9.04 -15.80 19.59
C GLN A 88 -9.73 -16.48 18.40
N VAL A 89 -9.71 -15.87 17.22
CA VAL A 89 -10.20 -16.45 15.96
C VAL A 89 -9.08 -17.24 15.24
N ASN A 90 -7.82 -16.84 15.37
CA ASN A 90 -6.61 -17.41 14.75
C ASN A 90 -5.98 -18.57 15.53
N SER A 91 -6.80 -19.44 16.11
CA SER A 91 -6.41 -20.86 16.15
C SER A 91 -6.53 -21.51 14.77
N LEU A 92 -7.08 -20.79 13.79
CA LEU A 92 -7.05 -21.12 12.36
C LEU A 92 -6.01 -20.24 11.67
N VAL A 93 -4.96 -20.86 11.14
CA VAL A 93 -3.97 -20.21 10.24
C VAL A 93 -4.73 -19.51 9.09
N LEU A 94 -4.49 -18.20 8.87
CA LEU A 94 -5.07 -17.46 7.75
C LEU A 94 -4.80 -18.21 6.44
N ASN A 95 -5.87 -18.65 5.79
CA ASN A 95 -5.78 -19.34 4.50
C ASN A 95 -6.25 -18.40 3.40
N LEU A 96 -5.31 -17.79 2.67
CA LEU A 96 -5.64 -16.83 1.62
C LEU A 96 -6.44 -17.46 0.48
N ALA A 97 -6.25 -18.74 0.18
CA ALA A 97 -7.06 -19.41 -0.84
C ALA A 97 -8.55 -19.51 -0.43
N ALA A 98 -8.84 -19.68 0.85
CA ALA A 98 -10.21 -19.70 1.37
C ALA A 98 -10.90 -18.32 1.33
N GLU A 99 -10.11 -17.24 1.25
CA GLU A 99 -10.59 -15.86 1.13
C GLU A 99 -10.98 -15.49 -0.32
N VAL A 100 -10.59 -16.29 -1.30
CA VAL A 100 -10.93 -16.08 -2.73
C VAL A 100 -12.36 -16.56 -3.01
N VAL A 101 -13.33 -15.82 -2.49
CA VAL A 101 -14.76 -16.10 -2.71
C VAL A 101 -15.43 -14.88 -3.35
N LEU A 102 -15.54 -14.89 -4.68
CA LEU A 102 -16.27 -13.85 -5.41
C LEU A 102 -17.78 -14.13 -5.35
N ASP A 103 -18.54 -13.17 -4.85
CA ASP A 103 -20.01 -13.19 -4.84
C ASP A 103 -20.57 -13.68 -6.19
N SER A 104 -21.43 -14.69 -6.17
CA SER A 104 -21.99 -15.32 -7.37
C SER A 104 -22.86 -14.37 -8.19
N ALA A 105 -23.41 -13.31 -7.57
CA ALA A 105 -24.15 -12.26 -8.27
C ALA A 105 -23.27 -11.39 -9.17
N ILE A 106 -21.95 -11.35 -8.92
CA ILE A 106 -20.97 -10.66 -9.76
C ILE A 106 -20.71 -11.54 -10.99
N ASN A 107 -21.54 -11.39 -12.00
CA ASN A 107 -21.46 -12.14 -13.24
C ASN A 107 -21.83 -11.22 -14.43
N PRO A 108 -20.98 -11.11 -15.46
CA PRO A 108 -21.27 -10.28 -16.64
C PRO A 108 -22.51 -10.72 -17.42
N ASP A 109 -22.93 -11.99 -17.35
CA ASP A 109 -24.14 -12.50 -18.01
C ASP A 109 -25.43 -11.82 -17.49
N ASN A 110 -25.37 -11.20 -16.31
CA ASN A 110 -26.49 -10.44 -15.74
C ASN A 110 -26.66 -9.06 -16.39
N ALA A 111 -25.70 -8.59 -17.18
CA ALA A 111 -25.77 -7.29 -17.83
C ALA A 111 -26.55 -7.33 -19.14
N VAL A 112 -27.12 -6.19 -19.53
CA VAL A 112 -27.95 -6.06 -20.74
C VAL A 112 -27.08 -5.89 -22.00
N SER A 113 -25.85 -5.39 -21.85
CA SER A 113 -24.94 -5.11 -22.97
C SER A 113 -23.49 -5.08 -22.49
N VAL A 114 -22.55 -5.17 -23.44
CA VAL A 114 -21.10 -4.98 -23.23
C VAL A 114 -20.68 -3.66 -23.85
N PHE A 115 -19.90 -2.85 -23.14
CA PHE A 115 -19.35 -1.63 -23.70
C PHE A 115 -18.24 -1.92 -24.72
N GLU A 116 -18.40 -1.43 -25.94
CA GLU A 116 -17.41 -1.51 -27.02
C GLU A 116 -17.22 -0.11 -27.64
N GLY A 117 -16.09 0.55 -27.39
CA GLY A 117 -15.79 1.86 -27.97
C GLY A 117 -14.76 2.68 -27.20
N GLU A 118 -14.56 3.92 -27.65
CA GLU A 118 -13.82 4.93 -26.89
C GLU A 118 -14.70 5.42 -25.73
N PRO A 119 -14.23 5.35 -24.47
CA PRO A 119 -15.03 5.70 -23.30
C PRO A 119 -15.32 7.20 -23.27
N LYS A 120 -16.55 7.55 -22.91
CA LYS A 120 -16.94 8.93 -22.59
C LYS A 120 -16.97 9.17 -21.09
N ASP A 121 -17.34 8.15 -20.32
CA ASP A 121 -17.44 8.25 -18.86
C ASP A 121 -16.56 7.16 -18.20
N ILE A 122 -15.51 7.59 -17.50
CA ILE A 122 -14.54 6.69 -16.84
C ILE A 122 -14.75 6.77 -15.33
N PHE A 123 -14.94 5.63 -14.67
CA PHE A 123 -14.90 5.56 -13.21
C PHE A 123 -13.49 5.26 -12.73
N LEU A 124 -12.96 6.07 -11.83
CA LEU A 124 -11.65 5.89 -11.22
C LEU A 124 -11.78 5.77 -9.70
N THR A 125 -11.19 4.73 -9.13
CA THR A 125 -10.92 4.70 -7.69
C THR A 125 -9.45 5.02 -7.43
N GLY A 126 -9.18 5.78 -6.37
CA GLY A 126 -7.82 6.12 -5.95
C GLY A 126 -7.31 7.45 -6.48
N GLY A 127 -8.19 8.31 -7.01
CA GLY A 127 -7.83 9.63 -7.54
C GLY A 127 -7.22 10.60 -6.52
N THR A 128 -7.40 10.35 -5.22
CA THR A 128 -6.75 11.09 -4.12
C THR A 128 -5.41 10.49 -3.67
N GLY A 129 -4.92 9.45 -4.35
CA GLY A 129 -3.61 8.85 -4.11
C GLY A 129 -2.55 9.34 -5.10
N PHE A 130 -1.30 8.89 -4.91
CA PHE A 130 -0.17 9.27 -5.75
C PHE A 130 -0.34 8.79 -7.20
N LEU A 131 -0.36 7.48 -7.45
CA LEU A 131 -0.53 6.94 -8.80
C LEU A 131 -1.84 7.40 -9.46
N GLY A 132 -2.94 7.47 -8.68
CA GLY A 132 -4.24 7.90 -9.20
C GLY A 132 -4.23 9.33 -9.74
N ALA A 133 -3.46 10.25 -9.14
CA ALA A 133 -3.31 11.61 -9.66
C ALA A 133 -2.68 11.62 -11.06
N PHE A 134 -1.65 10.80 -11.28
CA PHE A 134 -1.00 10.66 -12.58
C PHE A 134 -1.89 9.93 -13.60
N ILE A 135 -2.64 8.90 -13.18
CA ILE A 135 -3.64 8.26 -14.07
C ILE A 135 -4.71 9.28 -14.51
N ILE A 136 -5.23 10.12 -13.60
CA ILE A 136 -6.16 11.20 -13.97
C ILE A 136 -5.52 12.11 -15.02
N ARG A 137 -4.28 12.56 -14.77
CA ARG A 137 -3.56 13.46 -15.69
C ARG A 137 -3.43 12.87 -17.09
N GLU A 138 -2.99 11.61 -17.19
CA GLU A 138 -2.79 10.91 -18.46
C GLU A 138 -4.13 10.66 -19.18
N LEU A 139 -5.18 10.22 -18.46
CA LEU A 139 -6.52 10.04 -19.04
C LEU A 139 -7.09 11.34 -19.63
N LEU A 140 -6.88 12.48 -18.95
CA LEU A 140 -7.32 13.80 -19.43
C LEU A 140 -6.56 14.27 -20.68
N GLN A 141 -5.33 13.79 -20.89
CA GLN A 141 -4.51 14.11 -22.08
C GLN A 141 -4.82 13.21 -23.26
N GLU A 142 -5.08 11.94 -22.99
CA GLU A 142 -5.16 10.89 -24.01
C GLU A 142 -6.60 10.59 -24.46
N THR A 143 -7.60 11.15 -23.77
CA THR A 143 -9.02 10.93 -24.05
C THR A 143 -9.81 12.23 -23.93
N ASP A 144 -11.05 12.22 -24.44
CA ASP A 144 -12.05 13.28 -24.23
C ASP A 144 -13.06 12.94 -23.11
N ALA A 145 -12.82 11.86 -22.36
CA ALA A 145 -13.75 11.33 -21.36
C ALA A 145 -13.86 12.18 -20.07
N ASP A 146 -15.03 12.16 -19.44
CA ASP A 146 -15.22 12.63 -18.08
C ASP A 146 -14.78 11.56 -17.07
N ILE A 147 -14.07 11.98 -16.03
CA ILE A 147 -13.43 11.12 -15.04
C ILE A 147 -14.18 11.21 -13.70
N TYR A 148 -15.03 10.23 -13.44
CA TYR A 148 -15.79 10.05 -12.22
C TYR A 148 -14.91 9.42 -11.13
N CYS A 149 -14.46 10.22 -10.17
CA CYS A 149 -13.51 9.80 -9.15
C CYS A 149 -14.20 9.49 -7.82
N LEU A 150 -14.13 8.25 -7.35
CA LEU A 150 -14.57 7.87 -6.01
C LEU A 150 -13.74 8.59 -4.95
N VAL A 151 -14.39 9.33 -4.05
CA VAL A 151 -13.73 10.13 -3.01
C VAL A 151 -14.51 10.11 -1.70
N ARG A 152 -13.79 9.89 -0.59
CA ARG A 152 -14.34 10.02 0.76
C ARG A 152 -14.44 11.50 1.12
N ALA A 153 -15.66 12.01 1.17
CA ALA A 153 -15.98 13.40 1.48
C ALA A 153 -17.41 13.51 2.05
N ALA A 154 -17.74 14.62 2.71
CA ALA A 154 -19.10 14.87 3.18
C ALA A 154 -20.06 15.19 2.02
N ASN A 155 -19.55 15.78 0.94
CA ASN A 155 -20.31 16.15 -0.24
C ASN A 155 -19.40 16.28 -1.49
N ALA A 156 -20.02 16.51 -2.65
CA ALA A 156 -19.33 16.60 -3.94
C ALA A 156 -18.34 17.77 -4.01
N GLU A 157 -18.65 18.93 -3.42
CA GLU A 157 -17.79 20.12 -3.43
C GLU A 157 -16.48 19.87 -2.66
N GLU A 158 -16.57 19.25 -1.48
CA GLU A 158 -15.41 18.81 -0.71
C GLU A 158 -14.63 17.73 -1.47
N GLY A 159 -15.33 16.77 -2.08
CA GLY A 159 -14.71 15.74 -2.91
C GLY A 159 -13.91 16.33 -4.07
N LYS A 160 -14.48 17.33 -4.76
CA LYS A 160 -13.82 18.09 -5.83
C LYS A 160 -12.57 18.79 -5.31
N SER A 161 -12.69 19.46 -4.18
CA SER A 161 -11.59 20.20 -3.55
C SER A 161 -10.43 19.27 -3.17
N LYS A 162 -10.71 18.07 -2.65
CA LYS A 162 -9.70 17.04 -2.35
C LYS A 162 -8.96 16.56 -3.60
N LEU A 163 -9.68 16.28 -4.68
CA LEU A 163 -9.07 15.87 -5.95
C LEU A 163 -8.20 16.97 -6.55
N GLN A 164 -8.70 18.21 -6.57
CA GLN A 164 -7.94 19.38 -7.02
C GLN A 164 -6.70 19.59 -6.16
N HIS A 165 -6.81 19.52 -4.84
CA HIS A 165 -5.67 19.66 -3.93
C HIS A 165 -4.61 18.59 -4.18
N ASN A 166 -5.02 17.33 -4.37
CA ASN A 166 -4.09 16.23 -4.67
C ASN A 166 -3.34 16.45 -5.99
N LEU A 167 -4.06 16.81 -7.06
CA LEU A 167 -3.46 17.12 -8.36
C LEU A 167 -2.52 18.34 -8.29
N THR A 168 -2.89 19.39 -7.56
CA THR A 168 -2.04 20.57 -7.34
C THR A 168 -0.78 20.22 -6.56
N THR A 169 -0.89 19.37 -5.53
CA THR A 169 0.25 18.89 -4.72
C THR A 169 1.31 18.22 -5.60
N TYR A 170 0.88 17.49 -6.62
CA TYR A 170 1.78 16.84 -7.58
C TYR A 170 2.06 17.67 -8.85
N ALA A 171 1.69 18.96 -8.87
CA ALA A 171 1.83 19.86 -10.02
C ALA A 171 1.16 19.37 -11.32
N LEU A 172 0.04 18.65 -11.19
CA LEU A 172 -0.73 18.05 -12.29
C LEU A 172 -2.04 18.79 -12.58
N TRP A 173 -2.47 19.72 -11.72
CA TRP A 173 -3.71 20.47 -11.91
C TRP A 173 -3.60 21.47 -13.06
N ASP A 174 -4.63 21.51 -13.90
CA ASP A 174 -4.82 22.52 -14.95
C ASP A 174 -6.32 22.82 -15.03
N ASP A 175 -6.69 24.10 -14.87
CA ASP A 175 -8.09 24.55 -14.78
C ASP A 175 -8.92 24.13 -16.00
N LYS A 176 -8.29 23.92 -17.16
CA LYS A 176 -8.99 23.46 -18.37
C LYS A 176 -9.62 22.07 -18.22
N PHE A 177 -9.13 21.25 -17.29
CA PHE A 177 -9.68 19.92 -17.02
C PHE A 177 -10.72 19.91 -15.90
N ASN A 178 -10.98 21.06 -15.28
CA ASN A 178 -11.86 21.14 -14.12
C ASN A 178 -13.25 20.54 -14.41
N SER A 179 -13.85 20.82 -15.56
CA SER A 179 -15.18 20.29 -15.90
C SER A 179 -15.21 18.77 -16.08
N ARG A 180 -14.07 18.15 -16.45
CA ARG A 180 -13.96 16.73 -16.74
C ARG A 180 -13.63 15.86 -15.52
N ILE A 181 -13.38 16.45 -14.34
CA ILE A 181 -13.09 15.69 -13.12
C ILE A 181 -14.34 15.74 -12.22
N ILE A 182 -15.05 14.64 -12.10
CA ILE A 182 -16.36 14.59 -11.43
C ILE A 182 -16.22 13.80 -10.12
N PRO A 183 -16.43 14.40 -8.95
CA PRO A 183 -16.34 13.69 -7.68
C PRO A 183 -17.57 12.78 -7.49
N VAL A 184 -17.33 11.53 -7.11
CA VAL A 184 -18.35 10.58 -6.67
C VAL A 184 -18.14 10.32 -5.18
N VAL A 185 -19.05 10.82 -4.35
CA VAL A 185 -18.94 10.65 -2.90
C VAL A 185 -19.23 9.21 -2.53
N GLY A 186 -18.26 8.57 -1.87
CA GLY A 186 -18.39 7.20 -1.42
C GLY A 186 -17.13 6.72 -0.71
N ASP A 187 -17.16 5.47 -0.26
CA ASP A 187 -16.06 4.81 0.42
C ASP A 187 -15.88 3.39 -0.12
N LEU A 188 -14.68 3.11 -0.60
CA LEU A 188 -14.28 1.79 -1.10
C LEU A 188 -14.51 0.67 -0.07
N ALA A 189 -14.41 0.99 1.23
CA ALA A 189 -14.59 0.01 2.31
C ALA A 189 -16.07 -0.27 2.66
N GLN A 190 -17.03 0.31 1.93
CA GLN A 190 -18.46 0.13 2.19
C GLN A 190 -19.14 -0.66 1.07
N PRO A 191 -20.22 -1.41 1.37
CA PRO A 191 -21.06 -2.02 0.34
C PRO A 191 -21.52 -1.01 -0.70
N LEU A 192 -21.59 -1.41 -1.97
CA LEU A 192 -21.89 -0.54 -3.11
C LEU A 192 -20.98 0.70 -3.16
N LEU A 193 -19.74 0.58 -2.69
CA LEU A 193 -18.76 1.67 -2.61
C LEU A 193 -19.22 2.83 -1.72
N GLY A 194 -20.14 2.58 -0.77
CA GLY A 194 -20.74 3.61 0.07
C GLY A 194 -21.67 4.57 -0.67
N ILE A 195 -22.00 4.27 -1.92
CA ILE A 195 -22.89 5.06 -2.77
C ILE A 195 -24.33 4.60 -2.52
N PRO A 196 -25.31 5.51 -2.35
CA PRO A 196 -26.71 5.13 -2.23
C PRO A 196 -27.16 4.26 -3.41
N SER A 197 -27.95 3.20 -3.15
CA SER A 197 -28.26 2.17 -4.16
C SER A 197 -28.83 2.72 -5.47
N GLN A 198 -29.66 3.78 -5.40
CA GLN A 198 -30.21 4.43 -6.59
C GLN A 198 -29.12 5.13 -7.41
N GLU A 199 -28.21 5.84 -6.76
CA GLU A 199 -27.08 6.52 -7.41
C GLU A 199 -26.07 5.51 -7.96
N PHE A 200 -25.82 4.41 -7.26
CA PHE A 200 -24.99 3.32 -7.75
C PHE A 200 -25.56 2.72 -9.04
N HIS A 201 -26.88 2.54 -9.12
CA HIS A 201 -27.53 2.02 -10.33
C HIS A 201 -27.45 3.02 -11.51
N ILE A 202 -27.58 4.32 -11.24
CA ILE A 202 -27.40 5.38 -12.25
C ILE A 202 -25.94 5.38 -12.75
N LEU A 203 -24.98 5.36 -11.82
CA LEU A 203 -23.55 5.27 -12.14
C LEU A 203 -23.25 4.03 -13.00
N ALA A 204 -23.83 2.88 -12.65
CA ALA A 204 -23.67 1.63 -13.40
C ALA A 204 -24.21 1.70 -14.84
N GLY A 205 -25.23 2.53 -15.10
CA GLY A 205 -25.77 2.76 -16.45
C GLY A 205 -24.89 3.67 -17.31
N ASN A 206 -24.25 4.67 -16.70
CA ASN A 206 -23.51 5.70 -17.42
C ASN A 206 -22.05 5.30 -17.69
N ILE A 207 -21.34 4.78 -16.69
CA ILE A 207 -19.90 4.52 -16.79
C ILE A 207 -19.58 3.48 -17.87
N ASP A 208 -18.57 3.76 -18.68
CA ASP A 208 -18.13 2.95 -19.82
C ASP A 208 -16.98 2.00 -19.44
N THR A 209 -16.00 2.47 -18.68
CA THR A 209 -14.84 1.69 -18.23
C THR A 209 -14.42 2.08 -16.82
N ILE A 210 -13.73 1.18 -16.13
CA ILE A 210 -13.31 1.35 -14.74
C ILE A 210 -11.79 1.23 -14.62
N TYR A 211 -11.16 2.19 -13.96
CA TYR A 211 -9.79 2.11 -13.47
C TYR A 211 -9.82 1.95 -11.96
N HIS A 212 -9.43 0.77 -11.48
CA HIS A 212 -9.35 0.49 -10.06
C HIS A 212 -7.91 0.60 -9.58
N SER A 213 -7.54 1.78 -9.07
CA SER A 213 -6.21 2.04 -8.52
C SER A 213 -6.20 2.21 -6.99
N ALA A 214 -7.37 2.33 -6.35
CA ALA A 214 -7.42 2.48 -4.90
C ALA A 214 -6.98 1.20 -4.17
N ALA A 215 -6.10 1.38 -3.18
CA ALA A 215 -5.81 0.41 -2.14
C ALA A 215 -5.34 1.16 -0.88
N LEU A 216 -5.65 0.61 0.28
CA LEU A 216 -5.00 0.96 1.54
C LEU A 216 -3.65 0.23 1.61
N LEU A 217 -2.57 0.97 1.39
CA LEU A 217 -1.20 0.50 1.55
C LEU A 217 -0.73 0.87 2.97
N ASN A 218 -0.33 -0.14 3.74
CA ASN A 218 0.28 0.07 5.05
C ASN A 218 1.25 -1.10 5.31
N TYR A 219 2.47 -0.78 5.74
CA TYR A 219 3.55 -1.75 5.91
C TYR A 219 3.50 -2.52 7.24
N VAL A 220 2.60 -2.15 8.14
CA VAL A 220 2.48 -2.71 9.50
C VAL A 220 1.13 -3.39 9.72
N TYR A 221 0.09 -2.97 9.00
CA TYR A 221 -1.26 -3.48 9.23
C TYR A 221 -1.41 -4.93 8.75
N PRO A 222 -2.12 -5.77 9.53
CA PRO A 222 -2.41 -7.14 9.15
C PRO A 222 -3.46 -7.19 8.03
N TYR A 223 -3.62 -8.37 7.42
CA TYR A 223 -4.65 -8.61 6.40
C TYR A 223 -6.05 -8.18 6.85
N SER A 224 -6.46 -8.52 8.08
CA SER A 224 -7.79 -8.21 8.62
C SER A 224 -8.14 -6.72 8.53
N ALA A 225 -7.20 -5.85 8.90
CA ALA A 225 -7.36 -4.39 8.85
C ALA A 225 -7.43 -3.81 7.42
N LEU A 226 -6.83 -4.50 6.44
CA LEU A 226 -6.75 -4.05 5.05
C LEU A 226 -7.82 -4.69 4.15
N LYS A 227 -8.35 -5.86 4.54
CA LYS A 227 -9.30 -6.68 3.77
C LYS A 227 -10.51 -5.89 3.29
N THR A 228 -11.13 -5.09 4.16
CA THR A 228 -12.35 -4.36 3.82
C THR A 228 -12.13 -3.41 2.63
N ALA A 229 -11.06 -2.63 2.64
CA ALA A 229 -10.76 -1.71 1.54
C ALA A 229 -10.22 -2.43 0.31
N ASN A 230 -9.26 -3.35 0.50
CA ASN A 230 -8.47 -3.89 -0.61
C ASN A 230 -9.12 -5.11 -1.27
N VAL A 231 -9.87 -5.93 -0.53
CA VAL A 231 -10.49 -7.16 -1.02
C VAL A 231 -11.97 -6.94 -1.28
N LEU A 232 -12.74 -6.55 -0.26
CA LEU A 232 -14.19 -6.33 -0.39
C LEU A 232 -14.48 -5.12 -1.29
N GLY A 233 -13.68 -4.05 -1.18
CA GLY A 233 -13.77 -2.91 -2.10
C GLY A 233 -13.54 -3.30 -3.57
N THR A 234 -12.59 -4.20 -3.85
CA THR A 234 -12.41 -4.75 -5.21
C THR A 234 -13.65 -5.53 -5.66
N GLN A 235 -14.31 -6.29 -4.79
CA GLN A 235 -15.57 -6.97 -5.14
C GLN A 235 -16.66 -5.98 -5.51
N GLU A 236 -16.82 -4.87 -4.78
CA GLU A 236 -17.84 -3.87 -5.10
C GLU A 236 -17.53 -3.11 -6.40
N VAL A 237 -16.26 -2.95 -6.75
CA VAL A 237 -15.87 -2.46 -8.08
C VAL A 237 -16.23 -3.45 -9.19
N LEU A 238 -15.97 -4.75 -8.99
CA LEU A 238 -16.36 -5.79 -9.94
C LEU A 238 -17.88 -5.91 -10.06
N ARG A 239 -18.61 -5.68 -8.97
CA ARG A 239 -20.07 -5.58 -8.96
C ARG A 239 -20.55 -4.42 -9.83
N LEU A 240 -19.96 -3.23 -9.68
CA LEU A 240 -20.25 -2.08 -10.54
C LEU A 240 -19.98 -2.42 -12.02
N ALA A 241 -18.89 -3.14 -12.29
CA ALA A 241 -18.49 -3.53 -13.64
C ALA A 241 -19.49 -4.47 -14.32
N CYS A 242 -20.17 -5.33 -13.55
CA CYS A 242 -21.18 -6.27 -14.07
C CYS A 242 -22.62 -5.71 -14.01
N GLN A 243 -22.85 -4.61 -13.28
CA GLN A 243 -24.19 -4.06 -13.08
C GLN A 243 -24.65 -3.27 -14.32
N THR A 244 -25.85 -3.59 -14.83
CA THR A 244 -26.53 -2.92 -15.95
C THR A 244 -25.85 -3.10 -17.32
N LYS A 245 -24.59 -2.70 -17.44
CA LYS A 245 -23.71 -2.81 -18.63
C LYS A 245 -22.37 -3.41 -18.18
N VAL A 246 -21.82 -4.35 -18.94
CA VAL A 246 -20.46 -4.85 -18.73
C VAL A 246 -19.46 -3.76 -19.08
N LYS A 247 -18.59 -3.42 -18.13
CA LYS A 247 -17.55 -2.39 -18.26
C LYS A 247 -16.18 -3.06 -18.19
N PRO A 248 -15.25 -2.78 -19.11
CA PRO A 248 -13.87 -3.20 -18.94
C PRO A 248 -13.30 -2.69 -17.61
N VAL A 249 -12.50 -3.53 -16.95
CA VAL A 249 -11.83 -3.18 -15.68
C VAL A 249 -10.33 -3.21 -15.86
N HIS A 250 -9.72 -2.06 -15.64
CA HIS A 250 -8.29 -1.83 -15.57
C HIS A 250 -7.87 -1.88 -14.11
N TYR A 251 -7.37 -3.03 -13.65
CA TYR A 251 -7.06 -3.28 -12.25
C TYR A 251 -5.57 -3.05 -11.96
N VAL A 252 -5.27 -2.09 -11.08
CA VAL A 252 -3.91 -1.90 -10.58
C VAL A 252 -3.68 -2.84 -9.40
N SER A 253 -2.93 -3.90 -9.67
CA SER A 253 -2.43 -4.85 -8.69
C SER A 253 -1.05 -4.43 -8.16
N SER A 254 -0.15 -5.38 -7.89
CA SER A 254 1.24 -5.18 -7.51
C SER A 254 2.04 -6.45 -7.80
N VAL A 255 3.35 -6.34 -8.05
CA VAL A 255 4.25 -7.51 -8.10
C VAL A 255 4.34 -8.23 -6.74
N ALA A 256 3.87 -7.61 -5.66
CA ALA A 256 3.77 -8.19 -4.33
C ALA A 256 2.94 -9.49 -4.26
N VAL A 257 2.12 -9.79 -5.29
CA VAL A 257 1.42 -11.07 -5.41
C VAL A 257 2.36 -12.28 -5.57
N PHE A 258 3.64 -12.03 -5.85
CA PHE A 258 4.69 -13.04 -6.00
C PHE A 258 5.65 -13.12 -4.81
N GLU A 259 5.30 -12.56 -3.65
CA GLU A 259 6.17 -12.58 -2.45
C GLU A 259 6.20 -13.92 -1.71
N SER A 260 5.46 -14.93 -2.18
CA SER A 260 5.59 -16.29 -1.64
C SER A 260 7.01 -16.80 -1.85
N THR A 261 7.54 -17.48 -0.84
CA THR A 261 8.87 -18.11 -0.90
C THR A 261 8.96 -19.16 -2.01
N ALA A 262 7.83 -19.67 -2.52
CA ALA A 262 7.78 -20.56 -3.67
C ALA A 262 8.31 -19.93 -4.97
N TYR A 263 8.35 -18.59 -5.07
CA TYR A 263 8.89 -17.89 -6.25
C TYR A 263 10.34 -17.41 -6.07
N ALA A 264 10.95 -17.65 -4.91
CA ALA A 264 12.33 -17.25 -4.62
C ALA A 264 13.31 -17.83 -5.66
N GLY A 265 14.11 -16.96 -6.29
CA GLY A 265 15.09 -17.35 -7.31
C GLY A 265 14.50 -17.80 -8.65
N HIS A 266 13.17 -17.79 -8.81
CA HIS A 266 12.50 -18.18 -10.05
C HIS A 266 12.21 -16.96 -10.92
N LEU A 267 12.33 -17.14 -12.24
CA LEU A 267 11.81 -16.18 -13.22
C LEU A 267 10.28 -16.25 -13.20
N VAL A 268 9.64 -15.09 -13.06
CA VAL A 268 8.18 -14.94 -13.10
C VAL A 268 7.81 -14.07 -14.29
N GLU A 269 7.07 -14.65 -15.22
CA GLU A 269 6.54 -13.98 -16.41
C GLU A 269 5.15 -13.39 -16.14
N GLU A 270 4.73 -12.43 -16.96
CA GLU A 270 3.50 -11.66 -16.74
C GLU A 270 2.23 -12.54 -16.71
N GLN A 271 2.21 -13.56 -17.55
CA GLN A 271 1.05 -14.46 -17.67
C GLN A 271 1.12 -15.68 -16.75
N ASP A 272 2.16 -15.79 -15.90
CA ASP A 272 2.27 -16.90 -14.97
C ASP A 272 1.11 -16.92 -13.97
N GLU A 273 0.73 -18.14 -13.59
CA GLU A 273 -0.21 -18.34 -12.50
C GLU A 273 0.49 -18.20 -11.16
N PHE A 274 -0.09 -17.39 -10.27
CA PHE A 274 0.44 -17.16 -8.93
C PHE A 274 -0.38 -17.93 -7.89
N ASN A 275 -0.24 -19.24 -7.85
CA ASN A 275 -1.08 -20.10 -6.98
C ASN A 275 -0.57 -20.23 -5.54
N HIS A 276 0.72 -20.03 -5.33
CA HIS A 276 1.33 -20.08 -4.01
C HIS A 276 1.11 -18.76 -3.27
N TRP A 277 0.71 -18.87 -2.01
CA TRP A 277 0.47 -17.76 -1.09
C TRP A 277 1.16 -17.97 0.26
N GLU A 278 1.57 -19.21 0.54
CA GLU A 278 2.35 -19.57 1.70
C GLU A 278 3.65 -18.77 1.71
N GLY A 279 4.03 -18.22 2.87
CA GLY A 279 5.20 -17.36 2.99
C GLY A 279 4.98 -15.89 2.62
N ILE A 280 3.76 -15.50 2.19
CA ILE A 280 3.40 -14.07 2.12
C ILE A 280 2.99 -13.62 3.52
N TYR A 281 3.83 -12.81 4.16
CA TYR A 281 3.61 -12.32 5.54
C TYR A 281 3.06 -10.89 5.61
N LEU A 282 3.41 -10.04 4.64
CA LEU A 282 2.96 -8.65 4.65
C LEU A 282 1.46 -8.54 4.35
N GLY A 283 0.68 -7.96 5.28
CA GLY A 283 -0.78 -7.85 5.15
C GLY A 283 -1.26 -7.19 3.86
N TYR A 284 -0.55 -6.16 3.39
CA TYR A 284 -0.82 -5.54 2.09
C TYR A 284 -0.69 -6.55 0.94
N SER A 285 0.42 -7.26 0.85
CA SER A 285 0.69 -8.27 -0.18
C SER A 285 -0.35 -9.38 -0.16
N GLN A 286 -0.74 -9.84 1.03
CA GLN A 286 -1.82 -10.81 1.23
C GLN A 286 -3.15 -10.29 0.63
N THR A 287 -3.52 -9.03 0.89
CA THR A 287 -4.75 -8.46 0.29
C THR A 287 -4.67 -8.30 -1.22
N LYS A 288 -3.51 -7.93 -1.78
CA LYS A 288 -3.34 -7.82 -3.24
C LYS A 288 -3.41 -9.18 -3.92
N TRP A 289 -2.86 -10.22 -3.29
CA TRP A 289 -2.97 -11.60 -3.77
C TRP A 289 -4.44 -12.03 -3.86
N VAL A 290 -5.21 -11.86 -2.79
CA VAL A 290 -6.65 -12.22 -2.77
C VAL A 290 -7.44 -11.39 -3.77
N ALA A 291 -7.26 -10.08 -3.78
CA ALA A 291 -7.99 -9.18 -4.67
C ALA A 291 -7.72 -9.46 -6.16
N GLU A 292 -6.47 -9.74 -6.53
CA GLU A 292 -6.16 -10.11 -7.91
C GLU A 292 -6.74 -11.49 -8.29
N LYS A 293 -6.76 -12.45 -7.36
CA LYS A 293 -7.46 -13.73 -7.59
C LYS A 293 -8.96 -13.53 -7.82
N LEU A 294 -9.63 -12.66 -7.07
CA LEU A 294 -11.03 -12.31 -7.30
C LEU A 294 -11.25 -11.68 -8.67
N VAL A 295 -10.35 -10.79 -9.09
CA VAL A 295 -10.35 -10.17 -10.42
C VAL A 295 -10.18 -11.22 -11.51
N LYS A 296 -9.27 -12.20 -11.33
CA LYS A 296 -9.13 -13.35 -12.24
C LYS A 296 -10.39 -14.21 -12.30
N VAL A 297 -11.04 -14.49 -11.17
CA VAL A 297 -12.33 -15.21 -11.16
C VAL A 297 -13.40 -14.44 -11.95
N ALA A 298 -13.48 -13.11 -11.82
CA ALA A 298 -14.41 -12.30 -12.61
C ALA A 298 -14.07 -12.33 -14.11
N ARG A 299 -12.78 -12.27 -14.47
CA ARG A 299 -12.30 -12.44 -15.84
C ARG A 299 -12.72 -13.79 -16.42
N ASP A 300 -12.53 -14.87 -15.66
CA ASP A 300 -12.87 -16.22 -16.09
C ASP A 300 -14.39 -16.43 -16.22
N ARG A 301 -15.20 -15.60 -15.53
CA ARG A 301 -16.65 -15.48 -15.76
C ARG A 301 -17.02 -14.65 -17.00
N GLY A 302 -16.05 -14.05 -17.70
CA GLY A 302 -16.25 -13.29 -18.94
C GLY A 302 -16.11 -11.77 -18.81
N LEU A 303 -15.75 -11.23 -17.64
CA LEU A 303 -15.54 -9.78 -17.49
C LEU A 303 -14.25 -9.35 -18.23
N PRO A 304 -14.28 -8.32 -19.10
CA PRO A 304 -13.07 -7.82 -19.74
C PRO A 304 -12.17 -7.15 -18.70
N VAL A 305 -11.00 -7.74 -18.45
CA VAL A 305 -10.08 -7.28 -17.40
C VAL A 305 -8.68 -7.15 -17.97
N THR A 306 -7.97 -6.07 -17.61
CA THR A 306 -6.52 -5.97 -17.75
C THR A 306 -5.89 -5.69 -16.39
N ILE A 307 -4.85 -6.43 -16.05
CA ILE A 307 -4.17 -6.34 -14.75
C ILE A 307 -2.81 -5.65 -14.93
N TYR A 308 -2.51 -4.69 -14.07
CA TYR A 308 -1.22 -3.99 -14.05
C TYR A 308 -0.54 -4.22 -12.70
N ARG A 309 0.67 -4.77 -12.70
CA ARG A 309 1.45 -5.06 -11.49
C ARG A 309 2.67 -4.11 -11.45
N PRO A 310 2.54 -2.91 -10.87
CA PRO A 310 3.69 -2.07 -10.59
C PRO A 310 4.55 -2.66 -9.45
N PRO A 311 5.86 -2.36 -9.44
CA PRO A 311 6.72 -2.57 -8.27
C PRO A 311 6.55 -1.38 -7.31
N LEU A 312 7.59 -1.02 -6.56
CA LEU A 312 7.61 0.27 -5.88
C LEU A 312 7.54 1.39 -6.93
N ILE A 313 6.71 2.40 -6.68
CA ILE A 313 6.53 3.51 -7.61
C ILE A 313 7.34 4.69 -7.10
N SER A 314 8.36 5.10 -7.85
CA SER A 314 9.20 6.26 -7.54
C SER A 314 8.62 7.57 -8.09
N GLY A 315 9.33 8.68 -7.86
CA GLY A 315 8.92 10.01 -8.32
C GLY A 315 8.77 10.14 -9.84
N ASP A 316 8.15 11.23 -10.27
CA ASP A 316 8.09 11.61 -11.68
C ASP A 316 9.50 11.81 -12.23
N SER A 317 9.83 11.14 -13.34
CA SER A 317 11.17 11.13 -13.92
C SER A 317 11.69 12.50 -14.38
N LYS A 318 10.79 13.49 -14.55
CA LYS A 318 11.12 14.84 -15.02
C LYS A 318 11.20 15.86 -13.89
N THR A 319 10.22 15.87 -12.99
CA THR A 319 10.15 16.87 -11.92
C THR A 319 10.71 16.39 -10.58
N GLY A 320 10.81 15.07 -10.40
CA GLY A 320 11.18 14.42 -9.15
C GLY A 320 10.09 14.40 -8.09
N ILE A 321 8.93 14.99 -8.38
CA ILE A 321 7.77 15.01 -7.50
C ILE A 321 7.39 13.57 -7.14
N CYS A 322 7.33 13.27 -5.84
CA CYS A 322 7.10 11.93 -5.32
C CYS A 322 6.22 11.95 -4.06
N ASN A 323 5.77 10.78 -3.63
CA ASN A 323 5.11 10.60 -2.34
C ASN A 323 6.17 10.47 -1.23
N THR A 324 6.42 11.51 -0.45
CA THR A 324 7.41 11.47 0.64
C THR A 324 7.10 10.48 1.77
N HIS A 325 5.90 9.89 1.78
CA HIS A 325 5.49 8.86 2.73
C HIS A 325 5.64 7.43 2.18
N ASP A 326 6.24 7.25 0.99
CA ASP A 326 6.54 5.91 0.47
C ASP A 326 7.75 5.27 1.17
N PHE A 327 7.85 3.95 1.07
CA PHE A 327 8.86 3.17 1.77
C PHE A 327 10.30 3.55 1.40
N ILE A 328 10.59 3.79 0.12
CA ILE A 328 11.95 4.13 -0.34
C ILE A 328 12.38 5.46 0.28
N ASN A 329 11.49 6.45 0.27
CA ASN A 329 11.75 7.77 0.83
C ASN A 329 11.91 7.72 2.36
N LEU A 330 11.03 6.99 3.07
CA LEU A 330 11.11 6.83 4.52
C LEU A 330 12.37 6.05 4.95
N MET A 331 12.69 4.95 4.27
CA MET A 331 13.91 4.18 4.52
C MET A 331 15.16 5.02 4.29
N THR A 332 15.23 5.73 3.16
CA THR A 332 16.38 6.57 2.81
C THR A 332 16.57 7.67 3.85
N LYS A 333 15.50 8.41 4.20
CA LYS A 333 15.58 9.48 5.19
C LYS A 333 16.00 8.97 6.57
N GLY A 334 15.43 7.87 7.04
CA GLY A 334 15.77 7.38 8.36
C GLY A 334 17.18 6.78 8.44
N CYS A 335 17.67 6.14 7.38
CA CYS A 335 19.07 5.69 7.29
C CYS A 335 20.05 6.87 7.24
N LEU A 336 19.70 7.95 6.52
CA LEU A 336 20.46 9.20 6.51
C LEU A 336 20.56 9.82 7.92
N GLN A 337 19.44 9.86 8.66
CA GLN A 337 19.40 10.37 10.04
C GLN A 337 20.15 9.46 11.03
N MET A 338 20.15 8.14 10.82
CA MET A 338 20.97 7.20 11.59
C MET A 338 22.45 7.29 11.25
N GLY A 339 22.80 7.80 10.06
CA GLY A 339 24.16 7.80 9.52
C GLY A 339 24.61 6.43 9.00
N SER A 340 23.70 5.46 8.86
CA SER A 340 24.03 4.09 8.48
C SER A 340 22.93 3.44 7.62
N PHE A 341 23.38 2.61 6.67
CA PHE A 341 22.54 1.71 5.87
C PHE A 341 22.95 0.25 6.15
N PRO A 342 22.03 -0.72 6.02
CA PRO A 342 22.38 -2.13 6.13
C PRO A 342 23.15 -2.60 4.88
N ASP A 343 24.22 -3.37 5.06
CA ASP A 343 24.98 -4.01 3.99
C ASP A 343 24.35 -5.35 3.60
N VAL A 344 23.33 -5.23 2.74
CA VAL A 344 22.51 -6.34 2.25
C VAL A 344 22.36 -6.24 0.73
N ASP A 345 22.08 -7.37 0.09
CA ASP A 345 21.99 -7.52 -1.37
C ASP A 345 20.61 -7.17 -1.92
N TYR A 346 19.97 -6.13 -1.37
CA TYR A 346 18.69 -5.66 -1.88
C TYR A 346 18.83 -5.02 -3.25
N MET A 347 17.87 -5.33 -4.12
CA MET A 347 17.66 -4.63 -5.38
C MET A 347 16.46 -3.69 -5.23
N LEU A 348 16.63 -2.47 -5.73
CA LEU A 348 15.63 -1.44 -5.73
C LEU A 348 14.83 -1.50 -7.02
N ASP A 349 13.73 -2.26 -6.98
CA ASP A 349 12.76 -2.29 -8.08
C ASP A 349 11.81 -1.12 -7.96
N MET A 350 12.23 0.01 -8.53
CA MET A 350 11.43 1.22 -8.54
C MET A 350 11.15 1.67 -9.97
N SER A 351 9.88 1.91 -10.28
CA SER A 351 9.44 2.44 -11.57
C SER A 351 8.92 3.87 -11.41
N PRO A 352 9.37 4.83 -12.22
CA PRO A 352 8.84 6.20 -12.18
C PRO A 352 7.33 6.25 -12.41
N VAL A 353 6.62 7.06 -11.64
CA VAL A 353 5.15 7.16 -11.70
C VAL A 353 4.64 7.60 -13.07
N ASP A 354 5.39 8.43 -13.79
CA ASP A 354 5.04 8.88 -15.13
C ASP A 354 5.17 7.75 -16.17
N TYR A 355 6.14 6.85 -16.02
CA TYR A 355 6.19 5.63 -16.83
C TYR A 355 5.00 4.70 -16.51
N VAL A 356 4.74 4.45 -15.23
CA VAL A 356 3.66 3.54 -14.78
C VAL A 356 2.29 4.03 -15.26
N SER A 357 1.97 5.31 -15.05
CA SER A 357 0.68 5.89 -15.43
C SER A 357 0.47 5.91 -16.95
N LYS A 358 1.49 6.32 -17.73
CA LYS A 358 1.44 6.28 -19.21
C LYS A 358 1.25 4.86 -19.72
N ALA A 359 1.98 3.89 -19.17
CA ALA A 359 1.83 2.49 -19.56
C ALA A 359 0.41 1.98 -19.29
N ILE A 360 -0.17 2.27 -18.12
CA ILE A 360 -1.55 1.87 -17.78
C ILE A 360 -2.54 2.44 -18.79
N VAL A 361 -2.49 3.75 -19.07
CA VAL A 361 -3.44 4.42 -19.98
C VAL A 361 -3.25 4.03 -21.44
N TYR A 362 -2.01 3.77 -21.86
CA TYR A 362 -1.74 3.30 -23.21
C TYR A 362 -2.24 1.87 -23.42
N LEU A 363 -1.92 0.96 -22.49
CA LEU A 363 -2.28 -0.45 -22.58
C LEU A 363 -3.78 -0.68 -22.43
N SER A 364 -4.46 0.12 -21.60
CA SER A 364 -5.92 0.03 -21.39
C SER A 364 -6.74 0.27 -22.66
N ARG A 365 -6.19 1.04 -23.60
CA ARG A 365 -6.81 1.37 -24.88
C ARG A 365 -6.56 0.33 -25.96
N GLN A 366 -5.71 -0.67 -25.71
CA GLN A 366 -5.44 -1.75 -26.67
C GLN A 366 -6.39 -2.93 -26.42
N LYS A 367 -7.07 -3.38 -27.47
CA LYS A 367 -7.98 -4.53 -27.37
C LYS A 367 -7.22 -5.82 -27.01
N GLU A 368 -5.98 -5.92 -27.46
CA GLU A 368 -5.06 -7.03 -27.24
C GLU A 368 -4.59 -7.14 -25.78
N SER A 369 -4.81 -6.11 -24.96
CA SER A 369 -4.52 -6.12 -23.52
C SER A 369 -5.59 -6.80 -22.69
N ILE A 370 -6.80 -6.99 -23.24
CA ILE A 370 -7.90 -7.64 -22.53
C ILE A 370 -7.52 -9.09 -22.21
N GLY A 371 -7.72 -9.48 -20.95
CA GLY A 371 -7.41 -10.81 -20.41
C GLY A 371 -5.97 -10.98 -19.92
N LYS A 372 -5.08 -10.02 -20.20
CA LYS A 372 -3.65 -10.08 -19.86
C LYS A 372 -3.31 -9.38 -18.55
N ALA A 373 -2.20 -9.80 -17.97
CA ALA A 373 -1.49 -9.04 -16.94
C ALA A 373 -0.20 -8.43 -17.50
N PHE A 374 0.27 -7.34 -16.89
CA PHE A 374 1.50 -6.64 -17.26
C PHE A 374 2.32 -6.32 -16.01
N HIS A 375 3.60 -6.66 -16.00
CA HIS A 375 4.55 -6.22 -14.97
C HIS A 375 5.12 -4.87 -15.38
N LEU A 376 4.80 -3.82 -14.62
CA LEU A 376 5.28 -2.46 -14.88
C LEU A 376 6.63 -2.21 -14.17
N GLN A 377 7.46 -3.25 -14.12
CA GLN A 377 8.75 -3.25 -13.44
C GLN A 377 9.80 -2.48 -14.24
N HIS A 378 10.72 -1.84 -13.53
CA HIS A 378 11.90 -1.27 -14.15
C HIS A 378 12.75 -2.40 -14.76
N PRO A 379 13.13 -2.32 -16.06
CA PRO A 379 13.80 -3.42 -16.75
C PRO A 379 15.24 -3.66 -16.26
N GLN A 380 15.82 -2.70 -15.54
CA GLN A 380 17.18 -2.74 -15.01
C GLN A 380 17.22 -2.17 -13.58
N PRO A 381 16.81 -2.92 -12.55
CA PRO A 381 16.87 -2.45 -11.17
C PRO A 381 18.34 -2.24 -10.72
N ILE A 382 18.55 -1.38 -9.73
CA ILE A 382 19.88 -1.12 -9.15
C ILE A 382 20.00 -1.73 -7.76
N SER A 383 21.22 -1.92 -7.25
CA SER A 383 21.42 -2.41 -5.90
C SER A 383 21.26 -1.28 -4.86
N LEU A 384 21.00 -1.66 -3.61
CA LEU A 384 21.08 -0.72 -2.48
C LEU A 384 22.48 -0.09 -2.37
N LYS A 385 23.54 -0.84 -2.72
CA LYS A 385 24.92 -0.34 -2.72
C LYS A 385 25.08 0.83 -3.69
N ASP A 386 24.54 0.72 -4.90
CA ASP A 386 24.57 1.79 -5.89
C ASP A 386 23.86 3.06 -5.39
N LEU A 387 22.69 2.89 -4.73
CA LEU A 387 21.99 4.01 -4.09
C LEU A 387 22.85 4.67 -3.00
N VAL A 388 23.51 3.88 -2.15
CA VAL A 388 24.33 4.40 -1.05
C VAL A 388 25.59 5.10 -1.56
N GLU A 389 26.26 4.55 -2.58
CA GLU A 389 27.40 5.21 -3.24
C GLU A 389 27.01 6.57 -3.80
N TRP A 390 25.82 6.65 -4.37
CA TRP A 390 25.30 7.89 -4.90
C TRP A 390 24.90 8.89 -3.79
N VAL A 391 24.26 8.42 -2.71
CA VAL A 391 24.01 9.24 -1.51
C VAL A 391 25.31 9.84 -0.97
N ARG A 392 26.40 9.06 -0.91
CA ARG A 392 27.73 9.56 -0.53
C ARG A 392 28.27 10.59 -1.51
N SER A 393 28.01 10.45 -2.81
CA SER A 393 28.44 11.42 -3.83
C SER A 393 27.84 12.82 -3.64
N PHE A 394 26.72 12.92 -2.93
CA PHE A 394 26.11 14.20 -2.53
C PHE A 394 26.60 14.76 -1.19
N GLY A 395 27.56 14.10 -0.56
CA GLY A 395 28.18 14.58 0.68
C GLY A 395 27.53 14.08 1.97
N TYR A 396 26.54 13.18 1.90
CA TYR A 396 25.99 12.55 3.10
C TYR A 396 27.00 11.54 3.69
N PRO A 397 27.45 11.71 4.94
CA PRO A 397 28.45 10.85 5.55
C PRO A 397 27.81 9.57 6.12
N VAL A 398 27.50 8.62 5.25
CA VAL A 398 26.85 7.34 5.64
C VAL A 398 27.78 6.13 5.53
N LYS A 399 27.72 5.25 6.54
CA LYS A 399 28.39 3.94 6.55
C LYS A 399 27.42 2.82 6.12
N MET A 400 27.97 1.75 5.56
CA MET A 400 27.25 0.49 5.44
C MET A 400 27.78 -0.45 6.52
N ILE A 401 26.88 -1.07 7.28
CA ILE A 401 27.19 -1.96 8.40
C ILE A 401 26.39 -3.25 8.28
N SER A 402 26.76 -4.30 9.01
CA SER A 402 26.00 -5.56 8.94
C SER A 402 24.52 -5.36 9.30
N TYR A 403 23.65 -6.23 8.79
CA TYR A 403 22.21 -6.08 9.04
C TYR A 403 21.88 -6.16 10.53
N GLU A 404 22.55 -7.05 11.27
CA GLU A 404 22.40 -7.22 12.71
C GLU A 404 22.84 -5.96 13.48
N GLU A 405 23.99 -5.37 13.12
CA GLU A 405 24.45 -4.10 13.71
C GLU A 405 23.47 -2.96 13.38
N TRP A 406 22.96 -2.91 12.16
CA TRP A 406 21.98 -1.90 11.75
C TRP A 406 20.66 -2.02 12.52
N GLN A 407 20.15 -3.25 12.69
CA GLN A 407 18.97 -3.50 13.54
C GLN A 407 19.23 -3.09 15.00
N ALA A 408 20.43 -3.35 15.53
CA ALA A 408 20.81 -2.92 16.87
C ALA A 408 20.88 -1.39 17.00
N GLU A 409 21.43 -0.68 16.00
CA GLU A 409 21.40 0.79 15.97
C GLU A 409 19.97 1.31 15.88
N LEU A 410 19.11 0.69 15.05
CA LEU A 410 17.70 1.04 14.96
C LEU A 410 16.98 0.88 16.31
N ILE A 411 17.24 -0.18 17.06
CA ILE A 411 16.61 -0.42 18.37
C ILE A 411 17.12 0.58 19.41
N ASN A 412 18.43 0.80 19.48
CA ASN A 412 19.05 1.54 20.58
C ASN A 412 19.09 3.06 20.38
N ASN A 413 19.18 3.54 19.13
CA ASN A 413 19.48 4.94 18.84
C ASN A 413 18.28 5.72 18.27
N VAL A 414 17.24 5.03 17.79
CA VAL A 414 16.04 5.67 17.23
C VAL A 414 14.94 5.69 18.27
N SER A 415 14.77 6.77 19.03
CA SER A 415 13.82 6.81 20.14
C SER A 415 12.54 7.60 19.87
N SER A 416 12.43 8.32 18.75
CA SER A 416 11.26 9.16 18.43
C SER A 416 10.79 8.99 16.98
N VAL A 417 9.56 9.44 16.73
CA VAL A 417 8.92 9.49 15.40
C VAL A 417 9.57 10.47 14.42
N ASP A 418 10.52 11.31 14.87
CA ASP A 418 11.27 12.23 14.00
C ASP A 418 12.14 11.48 12.99
N ASN A 419 12.54 10.26 13.35
CA ASN A 419 13.12 9.31 12.42
C ASN A 419 12.02 8.37 11.90
N PRO A 420 11.75 8.35 10.58
CA PRO A 420 10.66 7.54 10.02
C PRO A 420 10.87 6.03 10.18
N LEU A 421 12.09 5.55 10.43
CA LEU A 421 12.32 4.12 10.71
C LEU A 421 11.68 3.68 12.02
N TYR A 422 11.43 4.61 12.96
CA TYR A 422 10.74 4.30 14.21
C TYR A 422 9.37 3.67 13.94
N THR A 423 8.59 4.25 13.03
CA THR A 423 7.25 3.75 12.69
C THR A 423 7.29 2.49 11.80
N LEU A 424 8.42 2.23 11.13
CA LEU A 424 8.65 1.04 10.30
C LEU A 424 9.26 -0.14 11.05
N ARG A 425 9.57 -0.01 12.34
CA ARG A 425 10.16 -1.11 13.13
C ARG A 425 9.46 -2.46 13.04
N PRO A 426 8.11 -2.61 13.00
CA PRO A 426 7.46 -3.91 12.90
C PRO A 426 7.81 -4.56 11.57
N PHE A 427 7.73 -3.79 10.49
CA PHE A 427 8.19 -4.24 9.18
C PHE A 427 9.66 -4.68 9.22
N LEU A 428 10.53 -3.92 9.91
CA LEU A 428 11.99 -4.12 9.89
C LEU A 428 12.54 -5.14 10.89
N LEU A 429 11.80 -5.45 11.96
CA LEU A 429 12.30 -6.19 13.13
C LEU A 429 11.41 -7.37 13.53
N GLU A 430 10.13 -7.37 13.15
CA GLU A 430 9.23 -8.46 13.48
C GLU A 430 9.63 -9.71 12.71
N ARG A 431 9.65 -10.85 13.41
CA ARG A 431 10.10 -12.14 12.88
C ARG A 431 8.91 -13.05 12.65
N TRP A 432 8.89 -13.67 11.49
CA TRP A 432 7.86 -14.51 10.95
C TRP A 432 8.46 -15.88 10.61
N SER A 433 7.60 -16.87 10.38
CA SER A 433 7.98 -18.25 10.02
C SER A 433 8.78 -19.01 11.09
N ASP A 434 8.99 -20.31 10.85
CA ASP A 434 9.86 -21.14 11.68
C ASP A 434 11.34 -20.72 11.56
N GLU A 435 11.74 -20.10 10.44
CA GLU A 435 13.08 -19.56 10.20
C GLU A 435 13.32 -18.20 10.88
N GLN A 436 12.30 -17.60 11.52
CA GLN A 436 12.39 -16.32 12.23
C GLN A 436 12.88 -15.15 11.33
N LEU A 437 12.40 -15.14 10.09
CA LEU A 437 12.69 -14.14 9.05
C LEU A 437 11.91 -12.86 9.28
N THR A 438 12.54 -11.72 9.04
CA THR A 438 11.85 -10.44 8.92
C THR A 438 11.26 -10.26 7.52
N ILE A 439 10.37 -9.27 7.34
CA ILE A 439 9.87 -8.94 6.00
C ILE A 439 11.02 -8.52 5.05
N PRO A 440 11.97 -7.65 5.44
CA PRO A 440 13.14 -7.33 4.62
C PRO A 440 13.94 -8.56 4.16
N ASP A 441 14.06 -9.61 4.99
CA ASP A 441 14.78 -10.83 4.60
C ASP A 441 14.20 -11.49 3.33
N LEU A 442 12.89 -11.34 3.09
CA LEU A 442 12.23 -11.86 1.88
C LEU A 442 12.66 -11.14 0.60
N TYR A 443 13.20 -9.93 0.72
CA TYR A 443 13.69 -9.13 -0.39
C TYR A 443 15.19 -9.32 -0.69
N LEU A 444 15.91 -10.11 0.12
CA LEU A 444 17.28 -10.53 -0.17
C LEU A 444 17.36 -11.22 -1.53
N GLN A 445 18.47 -11.05 -2.25
CA GLN A 445 18.60 -11.52 -3.63
C GLN A 445 18.29 -13.02 -3.77
N ALA A 446 18.69 -13.83 -2.78
CA ALA A 446 18.44 -15.26 -2.75
C ALA A 446 16.99 -15.67 -2.44
N ARG A 447 16.17 -14.76 -1.88
CA ARG A 447 14.80 -15.04 -1.39
C ARG A 447 13.70 -14.37 -2.21
N ARG A 448 14.06 -13.44 -3.10
CA ARG A 448 13.12 -12.75 -3.99
C ARG A 448 12.89 -13.47 -5.32
N PRO A 449 11.75 -13.25 -5.98
CA PRO A 449 11.56 -13.63 -7.38
C PRO A 449 12.34 -12.72 -8.35
N ILE A 450 12.56 -13.24 -9.56
CA ILE A 450 13.08 -12.49 -10.71
C ILE A 450 11.87 -12.14 -11.59
N ILE A 451 11.37 -10.92 -11.48
CA ILE A 451 10.18 -10.49 -12.22
C ILE A 451 10.56 -10.04 -13.63
N SER A 452 10.03 -10.72 -14.65
CA SER A 452 10.15 -10.30 -16.06
C SER A 452 9.16 -9.18 -16.38
N CYS A 453 9.54 -8.25 -17.25
CA CYS A 453 8.62 -7.27 -17.86
C CYS A 453 8.66 -7.30 -19.40
N GLN A 454 9.08 -8.42 -20.00
CA GLN A 454 9.27 -8.53 -21.45
C GLN A 454 7.97 -8.37 -22.25
N GLU A 455 6.84 -8.92 -21.80
CA GLU A 455 5.55 -8.75 -22.47
C GLU A 455 5.05 -7.32 -22.35
N THR A 456 5.29 -6.65 -21.22
CA THR A 456 5.05 -5.21 -21.09
C THR A 456 5.87 -4.42 -22.11
N LEU A 457 7.18 -4.67 -22.20
CA LEU A 457 8.05 -3.97 -23.16
C LEU A 457 7.63 -4.21 -24.61
N LYS A 458 7.21 -5.44 -24.95
CA LYS A 458 6.67 -5.77 -26.28
C LYS A 458 5.36 -5.02 -26.55
N ALA A 459 4.46 -4.95 -25.57
CA ALA A 459 3.17 -4.29 -25.72
C ALA A 459 3.30 -2.75 -25.79
N LEU A 460 4.33 -2.17 -25.20
CA LEU A 460 4.67 -0.74 -25.33
C LEU A 460 5.49 -0.42 -26.58
N ALA A 461 5.95 -1.43 -27.33
CA ALA A 461 6.75 -1.21 -28.52
C ALA A 461 5.99 -0.41 -29.57
N GLY A 462 6.61 0.64 -30.11
CA GLY A 462 5.98 1.58 -31.04
C GLY A 462 5.29 2.78 -30.39
N SER A 463 5.17 2.80 -29.06
CA SER A 463 4.86 4.02 -28.30
C SER A 463 6.14 4.82 -28.00
N SER A 464 5.98 6.04 -27.47
CA SER A 464 7.07 6.84 -26.91
C SER A 464 7.35 6.52 -25.43
N ILE A 465 6.66 5.52 -24.87
CA ILE A 465 6.71 5.19 -23.44
C ILE A 465 7.89 4.26 -23.19
N VAL A 466 8.91 4.80 -22.53
CA VAL A 466 10.12 4.08 -22.14
C VAL A 466 10.38 4.34 -20.67
N CYS A 467 10.68 3.29 -19.91
CA CYS A 467 11.09 3.43 -18.52
C CYS A 467 12.51 4.04 -18.50
N PRO A 468 12.70 5.25 -17.96
CA PRO A 468 14.01 5.89 -17.97
C PRO A 468 14.95 5.14 -17.01
N PRO A 469 16.25 5.01 -17.36
CA PRO A 469 17.20 4.29 -16.53
C PRO A 469 17.35 4.93 -15.14
N ILE A 470 17.61 4.11 -14.13
CA ILE A 470 18.00 4.59 -12.79
C ILE A 470 19.48 4.99 -12.84
N ASP A 471 19.74 6.20 -13.32
CA ASP A 471 21.07 6.79 -13.44
C ASP A 471 21.23 8.01 -12.54
N SER A 472 22.43 8.61 -12.57
CA SER A 472 22.73 9.80 -11.76
C SER A 472 21.84 11.00 -12.09
N GLN A 473 21.28 11.10 -13.30
CA GLN A 473 20.38 12.18 -13.67
C GLN A 473 19.00 11.98 -13.03
N LEU A 474 18.40 10.79 -13.16
CA LEU A 474 17.10 10.50 -12.56
C LEU A 474 17.16 10.65 -11.04
N LEU A 475 18.21 10.09 -10.45
CA LEU A 475 18.44 10.18 -9.03
C LEU A 475 18.62 11.66 -8.63
N MET A 476 19.41 12.47 -9.36
CA MET A 476 19.59 13.89 -9.02
C MET A 476 18.28 14.69 -9.11
N THR A 477 17.40 14.36 -10.06
CA THR A 477 16.04 14.89 -10.13
C THR A 477 15.26 14.60 -8.84
N TYR A 478 15.30 13.35 -8.35
CA TYR A 478 14.61 12.95 -7.12
C TYR A 478 15.17 13.68 -5.89
N THR A 479 16.49 13.65 -5.67
CA THR A 479 17.08 14.32 -4.50
C THR A 479 16.87 15.83 -4.54
N SER A 480 16.91 16.45 -5.71
CA SER A 480 16.61 17.88 -5.85
C SER A 480 15.21 18.21 -5.35
N TYR A 481 14.21 17.42 -5.72
CA TYR A 481 12.84 17.59 -5.22
C TYR A 481 12.73 17.33 -3.72
N LEU A 482 13.36 16.27 -3.20
CA LEU A 482 13.34 15.95 -1.77
C LEU A 482 13.99 17.04 -0.91
N ILE A 483 15.03 17.71 -1.41
CA ILE A 483 15.65 18.86 -0.74
C ILE A 483 14.75 20.09 -0.83
N GLN A 484 14.23 20.42 -2.03
CA GLN A 484 13.38 21.60 -2.24
C GLN A 484 12.06 21.53 -1.45
N SER A 485 11.51 20.33 -1.26
CA SER A 485 10.33 20.09 -0.42
C SER A 485 10.63 20.14 1.08
N GLY A 486 11.90 20.26 1.48
CA GLY A 486 12.33 20.23 2.88
C GLY A 486 12.27 18.85 3.51
N PHE A 487 12.05 17.79 2.72
CA PHE A 487 12.02 16.42 3.23
C PHE A 487 13.40 15.93 3.64
N LEU A 488 14.42 16.24 2.83
CA LEU A 488 15.84 16.07 3.14
C LEU A 488 16.53 17.44 3.29
N THR A 489 17.55 17.50 4.13
CA THR A 489 18.43 18.66 4.25
C THR A 489 19.74 18.39 3.52
N LEU A 490 20.32 19.39 2.86
CA LEU A 490 21.70 19.30 2.38
C LEU A 490 22.64 19.04 3.57
N ALA A 491 23.69 18.26 3.33
CA ALA A 491 24.71 17.94 4.31
C ALA A 491 25.53 19.19 4.71
#